data_AF-A0A7X1WE94-F1
#
_entry.id   AF-A0A7X1WE94-F1
#
_cell.length_a   1.000
_cell.length_b   1.000
_cell.length_c   1.000
_cell.angle_alpha   90.00
_cell.angle_beta   90.00
_cell.angle_gamma   90.00
#
_symmetry.space_group_name_H-M   'P 1'
#
loop_
_entity.id
_entity.type
_entity.pdbx_description
1 polymer ?
#
loop_
_entity_poly.entity_id
_entity_poly.type
_entity_poly.pdbx_seq_one_letter_code
_entity_poly.pdbx_strand_id
1 'polypeptide(L)'
;MKHLLCAFSLLLTVVLSPAARAVEILHWERLPLAVSLVVDQERIVFIDRNVRVGVPTSLAGRLRVQSAGGALYLRASEPIEPTRLQL
;
A
#
# COMPACT_ATOMS: atom_id res chain seq x y z
N MET A 1 -3.10 -18.25 39.73
CA MET A 1 -1.84 -17.70 39.14
C MET A 1 -1.61 -18.12 37.68
N LYS A 2 -1.79 -19.40 37.31
CA LYS A 2 -1.55 -19.90 35.93
C LYS A 2 -2.39 -19.21 34.84
N HIS A 3 -3.68 -18.94 35.10
CA HIS A 3 -4.57 -18.26 34.15
C HIS A 3 -4.20 -16.79 33.91
N LEU A 4 -3.67 -16.10 34.92
CA LEU A 4 -3.17 -14.72 34.80
C LEU A 4 -1.92 -14.66 33.92
N LEU A 5 -1.03 -15.65 34.06
CA LEU A 5 0.17 -15.79 33.23
C LEU A 5 -0.18 -16.06 31.77
N CYS A 6 -1.19 -16.92 31.50
CA CYS A 6 -1.68 -17.15 30.15
C CYS A 6 -2.34 -15.91 29.55
N ALA A 7 -3.18 -15.20 30.32
CA ALA A 7 -3.84 -13.97 29.86
C ALA A 7 -2.80 -12.89 29.53
N PHE A 8 -1.78 -12.73 30.38
CA PHE A 8 -0.68 -11.78 30.14
C PHE A 8 0.14 -12.14 28.89
N SER A 9 0.46 -13.42 28.71
CA SER A 9 1.15 -13.91 27.52
C SER A 9 0.34 -13.67 26.24
N LEU A 10 -0.97 -13.90 26.27
CA LEU A 10 -1.85 -13.67 25.12
C LEU A 10 -1.98 -12.17 24.79
N LEU A 11 -2.06 -11.33 25.81
CA LEU A 11 -2.09 -9.88 25.62
C LEU A 11 -0.79 -9.39 24.97
N LEU A 12 0.34 -9.94 25.42
CA LEU A 12 1.65 -9.60 24.90
C LEU A 12 1.80 -9.99 23.42
N THR A 13 1.32 -11.16 23.01
CA THR A 13 1.40 -11.58 21.60
C THR A 13 0.52 -10.73 20.68
N VAL A 14 -0.65 -10.28 21.14
CA VAL A 14 -1.52 -9.37 20.37
C VAL A 14 -0.83 -8.02 20.18
N VAL A 15 -0.24 -7.45 21.23
CA VAL A 15 0.45 -6.15 21.18
C VAL A 15 1.68 -6.17 20.28
N LEU A 16 2.41 -7.29 20.21
CA LEU A 16 3.59 -7.42 19.36
C LEU A 16 3.29 -7.92 17.94
N SER A 17 2.03 -8.10 17.56
CA SER A 17 1.71 -8.62 16.23
C SER A 17 2.06 -7.60 15.13
N PRO A 18 2.83 -7.99 14.09
CA PRO A 18 3.11 -7.11 12.97
C PRO A 18 1.82 -6.85 12.17
N ALA A 19 1.68 -5.64 11.64
CA ALA A 19 0.58 -5.33 10.73
C ALA A 19 0.65 -6.23 9.50
N ALA A 20 -0.31 -7.14 9.35
CA ALA A 20 -0.40 -8.02 8.20
C ALA A 20 -0.73 -7.21 6.94
N ARG A 21 0.00 -7.46 5.84
CA ARG A 21 -0.34 -6.88 4.53
C ARG A 21 -1.32 -7.81 3.81
N ALA A 22 -2.52 -7.31 3.54
CA ALA A 22 -3.53 -8.03 2.79
C ALA A 22 -3.52 -7.64 1.30
N VAL A 23 -3.78 -8.62 0.44
CA VAL A 23 -4.19 -8.37 -0.93
C VAL A 23 -5.60 -7.78 -0.90
N GLU A 24 -5.82 -6.71 -1.65
CA GLU A 24 -7.10 -6.03 -1.73
C GLU A 24 -7.62 -6.14 -3.16
N ILE A 25 -8.85 -6.64 -3.32
CA ILE A 25 -9.52 -6.75 -4.62
C ILE A 25 -10.55 -5.64 -4.69
N LEU A 26 -10.30 -4.67 -5.56
CA LEU A 26 -11.21 -3.54 -5.82
C LEU A 26 -11.75 -3.66 -7.23
N HIS A 27 -13.07 -3.51 -7.37
CA HIS A 27 -13.69 -3.41 -8.69
C HIS A 27 -13.54 -1.98 -9.21
N TRP A 28 -13.00 -1.84 -10.42
CA TRP A 28 -12.81 -0.53 -11.02
C TRP A 28 -14.01 -0.12 -11.87
N GLU A 29 -14.81 0.80 -11.35
CA GLU A 29 -16.03 1.29 -12.01
C GLU A 29 -15.81 2.56 -12.85
N ARG A 30 -14.55 2.84 -13.23
CA ARG A 30 -14.11 4.13 -13.82
C ARG A 30 -14.12 5.31 -12.84
N LEU A 31 -14.13 5.03 -11.55
CA LEU A 31 -13.86 6.00 -10.49
C LEU A 31 -12.38 5.92 -10.05
N PRO A 32 -11.79 7.02 -9.57
CA PRO A 32 -10.45 6.97 -8.96
C PRO A 32 -10.45 6.00 -7.77
N LEU A 33 -9.53 5.04 -7.78
CA LEU A 33 -9.32 4.12 -6.66
C LEU A 33 -8.26 4.69 -5.74
N ALA A 34 -8.58 4.81 -4.46
CA ALA A 34 -7.61 5.17 -3.44
C ALA A 34 -6.63 4.01 -3.24
N VAL A 35 -5.32 4.30 -3.26
CA VAL A 35 -4.27 3.32 -3.02
C VAL A 35 -3.40 3.82 -1.89
N SER A 36 -3.55 3.20 -0.72
CA SER A 36 -2.72 3.52 0.45
C SER A 36 -1.30 3.01 0.26
N LEU A 37 -0.32 3.87 0.51
CA LEU A 37 1.10 3.54 0.46
C LEU A 37 1.70 3.58 1.87
N VAL A 38 2.52 2.58 2.18
CA VAL A 38 3.38 2.61 3.35
C VAL A 38 4.76 3.06 2.89
N VAL A 39 5.37 3.98 3.63
CA VAL A 39 6.70 4.51 3.32
C VAL A 39 7.72 3.36 3.23
N ASP A 40 8.55 3.42 2.20
CA ASP A 40 9.57 2.44 1.85
C ASP A 40 9.06 1.04 1.51
N GLN A 41 7.75 0.87 1.34
CA GLN A 41 7.15 -0.37 0.90
C GLN A 41 6.57 -0.24 -0.50
N GLU A 42 6.79 -1.27 -1.31
CA GLU A 42 6.19 -1.34 -2.63
C GLU A 42 4.75 -1.87 -2.54
N ARG A 43 3.82 -1.13 -3.14
CA ARG A 43 2.43 -1.53 -3.38
C ARG A 43 2.30 -1.87 -4.86
N ILE A 44 1.82 -3.08 -5.13
CA ILE A 44 1.60 -3.58 -6.49
C ILE A 44 0.10 -3.50 -6.77
N VAL A 45 -0.28 -2.84 -7.86
CA VAL A 45 -1.66 -2.77 -8.35
C VAL A 45 -1.71 -3.54 -9.65
N PHE A 46 -2.44 -4.66 -9.65
CA PHE A 46 -2.69 -5.43 -10.86
C PHE A 46 -3.80 -4.77 -11.68
N ILE A 47 -3.59 -4.66 -12.98
CA ILE A 47 -4.50 -4.03 -13.93
C ILE A 47 -4.54 -4.86 -15.22
N ASP A 48 -5.62 -4.76 -15.97
CA ASP A 48 -5.85 -5.64 -17.13
C ASP A 48 -4.92 -5.36 -18.32
N ARG A 49 -4.17 -4.24 -18.31
CA ARG A 49 -3.27 -3.83 -19.39
C ARG A 49 -2.14 -2.94 -18.90
N ASN A 50 -1.06 -2.85 -19.66
CA ASN A 50 -0.02 -1.85 -19.42
C ASN A 50 -0.57 -0.44 -19.60
N VAL A 51 -0.24 0.46 -18.68
CA VAL A 51 -0.60 1.88 -18.74
C VAL A 51 0.64 2.74 -18.55
N ARG A 52 0.66 3.92 -19.14
CA ARG A 52 1.64 4.95 -18.78
C ARG A 52 1.06 5.75 -17.64
N VAL A 53 1.90 6.21 -16.73
CA VAL A 53 1.45 6.97 -15.57
C VAL A 53 2.24 8.26 -15.49
N GLY A 54 1.54 9.38 -15.56
CA GLY A 54 2.08 10.71 -15.29
C GLY A 54 2.15 10.96 -13.78
N VAL A 55 3.34 11.32 -13.30
CA VAL A 55 3.57 11.68 -11.90
C VAL A 55 3.59 13.20 -11.79
N PRO A 56 2.68 13.81 -10.99
CA PRO A 56 2.72 15.24 -10.72
C PRO A 56 4.07 15.68 -10.15
N THR A 57 4.49 16.91 -10.45
CA THR A 57 5.77 17.47 -9.97
C THR A 57 5.85 17.51 -8.44
N SER A 58 4.72 17.66 -7.74
CA SER A 58 4.64 17.59 -6.27
C SER A 58 5.09 16.25 -5.66
N LEU A 59 5.10 15.18 -6.47
CA LEU A 59 5.54 13.84 -6.09
C LEU A 59 6.91 13.47 -6.67
N ALA A 60 7.56 14.37 -7.42
CA ALA A 60 8.85 14.10 -8.03
C ALA A 60 9.90 13.75 -6.96
N GLY A 61 10.61 12.64 -7.16
CA GLY A 61 11.60 12.13 -6.20
C GLY A 61 11.02 11.47 -4.95
N ARG A 62 9.72 11.65 -4.66
CA ARG A 62 9.03 11.13 -3.46
C ARG A 62 8.21 9.87 -3.74
N LEU A 63 7.72 9.73 -4.98
CA LEU A 63 7.00 8.55 -5.44
C LEU A 63 7.74 7.92 -6.61
N ARG A 64 8.20 6.69 -6.43
CA ARG A 64 8.68 5.83 -7.52
C ARG A 64 7.47 5.11 -8.14
N VAL A 65 7.35 5.23 -9.46
CA VAL A 65 6.31 4.56 -10.25
C VAL A 65 6.96 3.75 -11.36
N GLN A 66 6.55 2.48 -11.50
CA GLN A 66 6.92 1.63 -12.62
C GLN A 66 5.70 0.88 -13.14
N SER A 67 5.56 0.78 -14.45
CA SER A 67 4.54 -0.08 -15.07
C SER A 67 5.22 -1.15 -15.90
N ALA A 68 4.90 -2.42 -15.60
CA ALA A 68 5.42 -3.57 -16.33
C ALA A 68 4.48 -4.77 -16.14
N GLY A 69 4.30 -5.56 -17.20
CA GLY A 69 3.61 -6.86 -17.13
C GLY A 69 2.16 -6.81 -16.62
N GLY A 70 1.41 -5.74 -16.89
CA GLY A 70 0.05 -5.55 -16.38
C GLY A 70 -0.03 -5.16 -14.91
N ALA A 71 1.08 -4.70 -14.31
CA ALA A 71 1.11 -4.21 -12.95
C ALA A 71 1.70 -2.81 -12.85
N LEU A 72 1.24 -2.08 -11.84
CA LEU A 72 1.80 -0.81 -11.41
C LEU A 72 2.48 -0.99 -10.05
N TYR A 73 3.77 -0.68 -9.99
CA TYR A 73 4.59 -0.72 -8.80
C TYR A 73 4.76 0.69 -8.26
N LEU A 74 4.26 0.91 -7.04
CA LEU A 74 4.24 2.20 -6.37
C LEU A 74 5.05 2.11 -5.08
N ARG A 75 6.05 2.97 -4.91
CA ARG A 75 6.79 3.08 -3.65
C ARG A 75 6.97 4.55 -3.28
N ALA A 76 6.44 4.94 -2.12
CA ALA A 76 6.69 6.25 -1.54
C ALA A 76 7.95 6.19 -0.67
N SER A 77 8.83 7.18 -0.79
CA SER A 77 10.01 7.33 0.09
C SER A 77 9.71 8.15 1.35
N GLU A 78 8.57 8.80 1.40
CA GLU A 78 8.10 9.61 2.53
C GLU A 78 6.56 9.75 2.48
N PRO A 79 5.91 10.24 3.55
CA PRO A 79 4.47 10.47 3.54
C PRO A 79 4.06 11.42 2.40
N ILE A 80 2.97 11.08 1.71
CA ILE A 80 2.41 11.88 0.62
C ILE A 80 0.94 12.16 0.90
N GLU A 81 0.50 13.37 0.56
CA GLU A 81 -0.92 13.72 0.57
C GLU A 81 -1.67 12.95 -0.53
N PRO A 82 -2.96 12.65 -0.35
CA PRO A 82 -3.78 12.02 -1.38
C PRO A 82 -3.71 12.79 -2.70
N THR A 83 -3.03 12.20 -3.69
CA THR A 83 -2.73 12.86 -4.96
C THR A 83 -3.11 11.94 -6.12
N ARG A 84 -3.79 12.49 -7.11
CA ARG A 84 -4.21 11.73 -8.30
C ARG A 84 -3.05 11.57 -9.27
N LEU A 85 -2.75 10.32 -9.65
CA LEU A 85 -1.87 10.01 -10.77
C LEU A 85 -2.64 10.13 -12.10
N GLN A 86 -1.97 10.62 -13.14
CA GLN A 86 -2.54 10.75 -14.48
C GLN A 86 -2.23 9.48 -15.29
N LEU A 87 -3.15 9.03 -16.16
CA LEU A 87 -3.00 7.85 -17.02
C LEU A 87 -2.86 8.25 -18.49
#